data_AF-A0A6A0IPD5-F1
#
_entry.id   AF-A0A6A0IPD5-F1
#
_cell.length_a   1.000
_cell.length_b   1.000
_cell.length_c   1.000
_cell.angle_alpha   90.00
_cell.angle_beta   90.00
_cell.angle_gamma   90.00
#
_symmetry.space_group_name_H-M   'P 1'
#
loop_
_entity.id
_entity.type
_entity.pdbx_description
1 polymer ?
#
loop_
_entity_poly.entity_id
_entity_poly.type
_entity_poly.pdbx_seq_one_letter_code
_entity_poly.pdbx_strand_id
1 'polypeptide(L)'
;MSIDLASIALSPAGTHVGARPDAWLRASIDIAGVQHFVDLVAVRVGRHGVQHALSKDLDAMVRLHHLACGAFGPFVTVTYLGRRYVLFVTPSCE
;
A
#
# COMPACT_ATOMS: atom_id res chain seq x y z
N MET A 1 -9.30 -5.64 -15.05
CA MET A 1 -9.81 -4.53 -14.24
C MET A 1 -8.71 -3.49 -14.14
N SER A 2 -9.03 -2.20 -14.32
CA SER A 2 -8.08 -1.09 -14.14
C SER A 2 -8.62 -0.19 -13.03
N ILE A 3 -7.75 0.26 -12.14
CA ILE A 3 -8.08 1.20 -11.06
C ILE A 3 -7.38 2.52 -11.38
N ASP A 4 -8.15 3.58 -11.57
CA ASP A 4 -7.58 4.93 -11.71
C ASP A 4 -7.39 5.57 -10.33
N LEU A 5 -6.14 5.59 -9.87
CA LEU A 5 -5.78 6.16 -8.57
C LEU A 5 -6.09 7.66 -8.47
N ALA A 6 -6.12 8.39 -9.59
CA ALA A 6 -6.43 9.82 -9.57
C ALA A 6 -7.91 10.12 -9.26
N SER A 7 -8.80 9.15 -9.53
CA SER A 7 -10.23 9.24 -9.23
C SER A 7 -10.59 8.83 -7.80
N ILE A 8 -9.63 8.30 -7.03
CA ILE A 8 -9.87 7.79 -5.68
C ILE A 8 -9.53 8.86 -4.65
N ALA A 9 -10.45 9.09 -3.70
CA ALA A 9 -10.25 9.98 -2.57
C ALA A 9 -9.29 9.37 -1.52
N LEU A 10 -8.02 9.23 -1.90
CA LEU A 10 -6.96 8.75 -1.03
C LEU A 10 -6.68 9.75 0.10
N SER A 11 -6.66 9.24 1.32
CA SER A 11 -6.41 10.02 2.54
C SER A 11 -5.25 9.44 3.34
N PRO A 12 -4.48 10.27 4.09
CA PRO A 12 -3.47 9.76 5.00
C PRO A 12 -4.02 8.76 6.01
N ALA A 13 -3.29 7.67 6.20
CA ALA A 13 -3.60 6.63 7.18
C ALA A 13 -2.41 6.40 8.13
N GLY A 14 -2.65 5.62 9.20
CA GLY A 14 -1.58 5.20 10.10
C GLY A 14 -1.06 6.28 11.06
N THR A 15 -1.80 7.36 11.30
CA THR A 15 -1.44 8.37 12.31
C THR A 15 -1.22 7.74 13.70
N HIS A 16 -2.01 6.72 14.03
CA HIS A 16 -1.92 5.96 15.29
C HIS A 16 -0.63 5.12 15.42
N VAL A 17 0.04 4.81 14.31
CA VAL A 17 1.36 4.15 14.27
C VAL A 17 2.49 5.12 13.90
N GLY A 18 2.23 6.44 13.98
CA GLY A 18 3.23 7.46 13.67
C GLY A 18 3.67 7.50 12.20
N ALA A 19 2.86 6.96 11.27
CA ALA A 19 3.15 7.05 9.85
C ALA A 19 3.11 8.51 9.39
N ARG A 20 4.06 8.91 8.53
CA ARG A 20 4.00 10.21 7.87
C ARG A 20 2.77 10.27 6.95
N PRO A 21 2.17 11.45 6.73
CA PRO A 21 0.97 11.57 5.89
C PRO A 21 1.12 11.06 4.47
N ASP A 22 2.35 11.04 3.93
CA ASP A 22 2.67 10.53 2.60
C ASP A 22 3.20 9.09 2.59
N ALA A 23 3.36 8.47 3.77
CA ALA A 23 3.91 7.12 3.91
C ALA A 23 2.85 6.03 3.76
N TRP A 24 1.60 6.33 4.11
CA TRP A 24 0.48 5.42 3.96
C TRP A 24 -0.76 6.22 3.58
N LEU A 25 -1.30 5.93 2.39
CA LEU A 25 -2.57 6.47 1.94
C LEU A 25 -3.59 5.35 1.85
N ARG A 26 -4.82 5.61 2.28
CA ARG A 26 -5.93 4.67 2.24
C ARG A 26 -7.17 5.30 1.63
N ALA A 27 -7.92 4.50 0.90
CA ALA A 27 -9.30 4.78 0.52
C ALA A 27 -10.13 3.49 0.59
N SER A 28 -11.45 3.65 0.57
CA SER A 28 -12.39 2.55 0.34
C SER A 28 -12.98 2.67 -1.06
N ILE A 29 -13.08 1.55 -1.77
CA ILE A 29 -13.76 1.45 -3.07
C ILE A 29 -14.74 0.29 -3.05
N ASP A 30 -15.78 0.35 -3.88
CA ASP A 30 -16.65 -0.79 -4.15
C ASP A 30 -16.19 -1.51 -5.42
N ILE A 31 -16.04 -2.83 -5.35
CA ILE A 31 -15.77 -3.68 -6.50
C ILE A 31 -16.82 -4.78 -6.52
N ALA A 32 -17.75 -4.69 -7.48
CA ALA A 32 -18.81 -5.67 -7.67
C ALA A 32 -19.67 -5.91 -6.41
N GLY A 33 -19.98 -4.85 -5.64
CA GLY A 33 -20.77 -4.92 -4.42
C GLY A 33 -20.01 -5.39 -3.19
N VAL A 34 -18.69 -5.53 -3.30
CA VAL A 34 -17.80 -5.82 -2.16
C VAL A 34 -16.94 -4.61 -1.90
N GLN A 35 -17.00 -4.08 -0.68
CA GLN A 35 -16.13 -3.00 -0.25
C GLN A 35 -14.69 -3.50 -0.12
N HIS A 36 -13.74 -2.72 -0.62
CA HIS A 36 -12.31 -3.00 -0.53
C HIS A 36 -11.56 -1.79 0.01
N PHE A 37 -10.55 -2.04 0.84
CA PHE A 37 -9.53 -1.04 1.14
C PHE A 37 -8.47 -1.03 0.05
N VAL A 38 -8.16 0.16 -0.43
CA VAL A 38 -7.02 0.48 -1.28
C VAL A 38 -5.96 1.10 -0.40
N ASP A 39 -4.86 0.39 -0.19
CA ASP A 39 -3.72 0.82 0.62
C ASP A 39 -2.51 1.09 -0.27
N LEU A 40 -2.01 2.32 -0.23
CA LEU A 40 -0.73 2.71 -0.82
C LEU A 40 0.30 2.86 0.29
N VAL A 41 1.26 1.95 0.35
CA VAL A 41 2.38 2.01 1.31
C VAL A 41 3.65 2.46 0.60
N ALA A 42 4.19 3.61 1.00
CA ALA A 42 5.37 4.18 0.37
C ALA A 42 6.59 3.32 0.64
N VAL A 43 7.30 2.95 -0.42
CA VAL A 43 8.51 2.11 -0.32
C VAL A 43 9.71 2.77 -0.98
N ARG A 44 10.88 2.42 -0.49
CA ARG A 44 12.18 2.66 -1.13
C ARG A 44 12.78 1.31 -1.49
N VAL A 45 13.43 1.25 -2.64
CA VAL A 45 14.20 0.08 -3.05
C VAL A 45 15.66 0.31 -2.63
N GLY A 46 16.17 -0.56 -1.77
CA GLY A 46 17.56 -0.55 -1.33
C GLY A 46 18.53 -1.07 -2.40
N ARG A 47 19.84 -0.98 -2.13
CA ARG A 47 20.91 -1.40 -3.06
C ARG A 47 20.84 -2.86 -3.51
N HIS A 48 20.18 -3.73 -2.75
CA HIS A 48 20.06 -5.16 -3.04
C HIS A 48 18.67 -5.53 -3.60
N GLY A 49 17.88 -4.56 -4.07
CA GLY A 49 16.52 -4.81 -4.57
C GLY A 49 15.48 -5.06 -3.46
N VAL A 50 15.88 -4.98 -2.19
CA VAL A 50 14.97 -5.12 -1.04
C VAL A 50 14.11 -3.87 -0.93
N GLN A 51 12.80 -4.06 -0.82
CA GLN A 51 11.86 -2.98 -0.56
C GLN A 51 11.75 -2.72 0.93
N HIS A 52 11.79 -1.44 1.29
CA HIS A 52 11.61 -0.98 2.64
C HIS A 52 10.56 0.11 2.71
N ALA A 53 9.62 -0.02 3.64
CA ALA A 53 8.68 1.05 3.94
C ALA A 53 9.37 2.20 4.69
N LEU A 54 8.70 3.35 4.77
CA LEU A 54 9.24 4.54 5.46
C LEU A 54 9.20 4.45 7.00
N SER A 55 8.52 3.46 7.58
CA SER A 55 8.51 3.17 9.01
C SER A 55 8.62 1.67 9.28
N LYS A 56 9.07 1.28 10.48
CA LYS A 56 9.21 -0.13 10.88
C LYS A 56 7.88 -0.88 10.86
N ASP A 57 6.81 -0.24 11.31
CA ASP A 57 5.47 -0.87 11.38
C ASP A 57 4.90 -1.10 9.98
N LEU A 58 5.08 -0.14 9.06
CA LEU A 58 4.72 -0.32 7.66
C LEU A 58 5.60 -1.40 6.99
N ASP A 59 6.88 -1.50 7.36
CA ASP A 59 7.78 -2.54 6.84
C ASP A 59 7.29 -3.93 7.29
N ALA A 60 6.85 -4.05 8.55
CA ALA A 60 6.25 -5.27 9.08
C ALA A 60 4.96 -5.63 8.32
N MET A 61 4.09 -4.65 8.05
CA MET A 61 2.88 -4.87 7.25
C MET A 61 3.21 -5.37 5.84
N VAL A 62 4.16 -4.75 5.14
CA VAL A 62 4.58 -5.17 3.79
C VAL A 62 5.18 -6.58 3.82
N ARG A 63 5.98 -6.92 4.84
CA ARG A 63 6.54 -8.27 5.02
C ARG A 63 5.47 -9.32 5.29
N LEU A 64 4.45 -9.00 6.08
CA LEU A 64 3.33 -9.91 6.31
C LEU A 64 2.59 -10.22 5.01
N HIS A 65 2.35 -9.21 4.16
CA HIS A 65 1.76 -9.43 2.84
C HIS A 65 2.67 -10.28 1.95
N HIS A 66 3.98 -10.04 1.99
CA HIS A 66 4.95 -10.83 1.24
C HIS A 66 4.87 -12.33 1.60
N LEU A 67 4.81 -12.63 2.89
CA LEU A 67 4.63 -13.99 3.41
C LEU A 67 3.26 -14.58 3.02
N ALA A 68 2.19 -13.80 3.17
CA ALA A 68 0.83 -14.26 2.88
C ALA A 68 0.61 -14.58 1.39
N CYS A 69 1.22 -13.79 0.49
CA CYS A 69 1.10 -13.97 -0.96
C CYS A 69 2.16 -14.92 -1.54
N GLY A 70 3.14 -15.39 -0.76
CA GLY A 70 4.23 -16.23 -1.24
C GLY A 70 5.06 -15.57 -2.35
N ALA A 71 5.25 -14.26 -2.29
CA ALA A 71 5.89 -13.52 -3.37
C ALA A 71 7.37 -13.88 -3.53
N PHE A 72 7.81 -14.20 -4.75
CA PHE A 72 9.22 -14.42 -5.06
C PHE A 72 9.90 -13.11 -5.48
N GLY A 73 10.20 -12.26 -4.50
CA GLY A 73 10.88 -10.97 -4.71
C GLY A 73 10.06 -9.74 -4.32
N PRO A 74 10.55 -8.52 -4.64
CA PRO A 74 9.86 -7.27 -4.30
C PRO A 74 8.53 -7.13 -5.05
N PHE A 75 7.56 -6.46 -4.43
CA PHE A 75 6.29 -6.15 -5.08
C PHE A 75 6.48 -5.17 -6.24
N VAL A 76 5.63 -5.26 -7.26
CA VAL A 76 5.54 -4.20 -8.28
C VAL A 76 5.04 -2.92 -7.61
N THR A 77 5.66 -1.79 -7.95
CA THR A 77 5.29 -0.49 -7.40
C THR A 77 4.53 0.36 -8.39
N VAL A 78 3.59 1.17 -7.89
CA VAL A 78 2.93 2.24 -8.64
C VAL A 78 3.54 3.59 -8.28
N THR A 79 3.50 4.56 -9.19
CA THR A 79 3.90 5.95 -8.90
C THR A 79 2.65 6.79 -8.70
N TYR A 80 2.56 7.48 -7.56
CA TYR A 80 1.47 8.39 -7.22
C TYR A 80 2.06 9.67 -6.63
N LEU A 81 1.66 10.84 -7.15
CA LEU A 81 2.21 12.16 -6.77
C LEU A 81 3.76 12.20 -6.73
N GLY A 82 4.41 11.52 -7.68
CA GLY A 82 5.88 11.49 -7.81
C GLY A 82 6.60 10.53 -6.84
N ARG A 83 5.88 9.75 -6.02
CA ARG A 83 6.45 8.78 -5.09
C ARG A 83 6.04 7.35 -5.43
N ARG A 84 6.90 6.38 -5.11
CA ARG A 84 6.64 4.94 -5.32
C ARG A 84 5.92 4.32 -4.13
N TYR A 85 4.88 3.55 -4.43
CA TYR A 85 4.07 2.84 -3.46
C TYR A 85 3.91 1.38 -3.86
N VAL A 86 3.80 0.49 -2.87
CA VAL A 86 3.17 -0.81 -3.06
C VAL A 86 1.67 -0.61 -2.85
N LEU A 87 0.88 -1.15 -3.78
CA LEU A 87 -0.58 -1.11 -3.76
C LEU A 87 -1.11 -2.44 -3.21
N PHE A 88 -1.87 -2.39 -2.13
CA PHE A 88 -2.68 -3.50 -1.65
C PHE A 88 -4.15 -3.20 -1.85
N VAL A 89 -4.88 -4.20 -2.35
CA VAL A 89 -6.34 -4.16 -2.45
C VAL A 89 -6.86 -5.32 -1.62
N THR A 90 -7.53 -5.02 -0.52
CA THR A 90 -8.00 -6.02 0.43
C THR A 90 -9.52 -5.89 0.59
N PRO A 91 -10.28 -7.00 0.55
CA PRO A 91 -11.71 -6.94 0.86
C PRO A 91 -11.89 -6.47 2.30
N SER A 92 -12.81 -5.52 2.49
CA SER A 92 -13.27 -5.08 3.79
C SER A 92 -14.44 -5.98 4.20
N CYS A 93 -14.23 -6.80 5.23
CA CYS A 93 -15.33 -7.44 5.92
C CYS A 93 -15.81 -6.44 6.99
N GLU A 94 -16.83 -5.64 6.69
CA GLU A 94 -17.69 -5.10 7.74
C GLU A 94 -18.65 -6.19 8.24
#